data_AF-A0A4Q3YHC2-F1
#
_entry.id   AF-A0A4Q3YHC2-F1
#
_cell.length_a   1.000
_cell.length_b   1.000
_cell.length_c   1.000
_cell.angle_alpha   90.00
_cell.angle_beta   90.00
_cell.angle_gamma   90.00
#
_symmetry.space_group_name_H-M   'P 1'
#
loop_
_entity.id
_entity.type
_entity.pdbx_description
1 polymer ?
#
loop_
_entity_poly.entity_id
_entity_poly.type
_entity_poly.pdbx_seq_one_letter_code
_entity_poly.pdbx_strand_id
1 'polypeptide(L)'
;MKLLELYNARIVEARTLNEVNQMHIALGNSLTPTEVVYLHGSLFAKGKHKPPALRPDSRFTSAQLEENGRLWIDQLRATLKDVGKSRTELYRRHDLHDAVVLFSADRRKPRRNLVVALTGANQRLMMPLATFLQNFDSGTTDVLYVRDSSRQGYRGGIPGLADDIAGIGPALSSLIDMAAYQKRVSVGVSAGGLPGLVAALRLG
;
A
#
# COMPACT_ATOMS: atom_id res chain seq x y z
N MET A 1 -11.44 -6.53 11.38
CA MET A 1 -10.29 -7.02 12.16
C MET A 1 -9.32 -5.87 12.36
N LYS A 2 -8.92 -5.58 13.61
CA LYS A 2 -7.95 -4.51 13.91
C LYS A 2 -6.56 -4.92 13.39
N LEU A 3 -5.75 -3.97 12.90
CA LEU A 3 -4.47 -4.27 12.24
C LEU A 3 -3.51 -5.14 13.10
N LEU A 4 -3.49 -4.95 14.42
CA LEU A 4 -2.70 -5.78 15.33
C LEU A 4 -3.19 -7.24 15.38
N GLU A 5 -4.51 -7.46 15.31
CA GLU A 5 -5.10 -8.80 15.27
C GLU A 5 -4.70 -9.51 13.97
N LEU A 6 -4.73 -8.80 12.85
CA LEU A 6 -4.26 -9.33 11.55
C LEU A 6 -2.78 -9.73 11.63
N TYR A 7 -1.93 -8.87 12.20
CA TYR A 7 -0.51 -9.17 12.40
C TYR A 7 -0.34 -10.46 13.23
N ASN A 8 -0.98 -10.52 14.39
CA ASN A 8 -0.88 -11.69 15.28
C ASN A 8 -1.40 -12.98 14.63
N ALA A 9 -2.54 -12.90 13.93
CA ALA A 9 -3.10 -14.06 13.24
C ALA A 9 -2.13 -14.64 12.22
N ARG A 10 -1.43 -13.79 11.46
CA ARG A 10 -0.42 -14.21 10.49
C ARG A 10 0.85 -14.75 11.14
N ILE A 11 1.29 -14.17 12.26
CA ILE A 11 2.45 -14.69 13.02
C ILE A 11 2.21 -16.13 13.49
N VAL A 12 1.00 -16.46 13.94
CA VAL A 12 0.63 -17.81 14.39
C VAL A 12 0.68 -18.83 13.24
N GLU A 13 0.61 -18.40 11.99
CA GLU A 13 0.74 -19.27 10.82
C GLU A 13 2.20 -19.55 10.43
N ALA A 14 3.16 -18.74 10.89
CA ALA A 14 4.56 -18.83 10.48
C ALA A 14 5.32 -19.96 11.19
N ARG A 15 6.07 -20.75 10.42
CA ARG A 15 6.99 -21.78 10.88
C ARG A 15 8.45 -21.30 10.86
N THR A 16 8.78 -20.31 10.05
CA THR A 16 10.15 -19.81 9.87
C THR A 16 10.23 -18.28 9.92
N LEU A 17 11.41 -17.73 10.25
CA LEU A 17 11.66 -16.29 10.13
C LEU A 17 11.51 -15.78 8.70
N ASN A 18 11.77 -16.62 7.69
CA ASN A 18 11.56 -16.22 6.30
C ASN A 18 10.08 -15.95 6.01
N GLU A 19 9.17 -16.78 6.51
CA GLU A 19 7.72 -16.53 6.36
C GLU A 19 7.28 -15.27 7.11
N VAL A 20 7.85 -15.00 8.29
CA VAL A 20 7.66 -13.72 9.00
C VAL A 20 8.14 -12.55 8.14
N ASN A 21 9.33 -12.63 7.54
CA ASN A 21 9.84 -11.60 6.64
C ASN A 21 8.94 -11.41 5.40
N GLN A 22 8.44 -12.49 4.79
CA GLN A 22 7.51 -12.38 3.65
C GLN A 22 6.22 -11.67 4.04
N MET A 23 5.69 -11.96 5.22
CA MET A 23 4.52 -11.26 5.78
C MET A 23 4.82 -9.78 6.04
N HIS A 24 5.96 -9.44 6.63
CA HIS A 24 6.40 -8.06 6.84
C HIS A 24 6.55 -7.30 5.52
N ILE A 25 7.08 -7.94 4.48
CA ILE A 25 7.15 -7.38 3.12
C ILE A 25 5.73 -7.13 2.58
N ALA A 26 4.82 -8.10 2.70
CA ALA A 26 3.44 -7.96 2.26
C ALA A 26 2.71 -6.82 2.99
N LEU A 27 2.89 -6.71 4.31
CA LEU A 27 2.38 -5.60 5.11
C LEU A 27 3.00 -4.28 4.65
N GLY A 28 4.32 -4.18 4.49
CA GLY A 28 4.99 -2.96 4.02
C GLY A 28 4.50 -2.46 2.65
N ASN A 29 4.00 -3.35 1.80
CA ASN A 29 3.40 -3.01 0.50
C ASN A 29 1.90 -2.63 0.58
N SER A 30 1.28 -2.70 1.76
CA SER A 30 -0.16 -2.44 1.93
C SER A 30 -0.47 -1.37 2.98
N LEU A 31 0.37 -1.18 4.00
CA LEU A 31 0.09 -0.26 5.09
C LEU A 31 0.09 1.21 4.63
N THR A 32 -0.84 2.00 5.18
CA THR A 32 -0.81 3.47 5.12
C THR A 32 0.19 4.05 6.14
N PRO A 33 0.56 5.34 6.05
CA PRO A 33 1.45 5.96 7.03
C PRO A 33 0.93 5.88 8.47
N THR A 34 -0.36 6.13 8.68
CA THR A 34 -0.99 6.03 10.00
C THR A 34 -1.04 4.59 10.51
N GLU A 35 -1.25 3.61 9.64
CA GLU A 35 -1.22 2.19 9.97
C GLU A 35 0.17 1.74 10.44
N VAL A 36 1.25 2.25 9.83
CA VAL A 36 2.64 2.00 10.29
C VAL A 36 2.86 2.55 11.70
N VAL A 37 2.47 3.80 11.95
CA VAL A 37 2.62 4.43 13.26
C VAL A 37 1.80 3.69 14.32
N TYR A 38 0.57 3.32 13.98
CA TYR A 38 -0.31 2.54 14.85
C TYR A 38 0.28 1.17 15.16
N LEU A 39 0.75 0.42 14.16
CA LEU A 39 1.26 -0.93 14.35
C LEU A 39 2.53 -0.92 15.20
N HIS A 40 3.49 -0.03 14.92
CA HIS A 40 4.67 0.13 15.76
C HIS A 40 4.29 0.46 17.21
N GLY A 41 3.42 1.46 17.41
CA GLY A 41 2.96 1.84 18.75
C GLY A 41 2.25 0.70 19.46
N SER A 42 1.50 -0.12 18.73
CA SER A 42 0.80 -1.27 19.26
C SER A 42 1.73 -2.39 19.67
N LEU A 43 2.73 -2.73 18.84
CA LEU A 43 3.67 -3.82 19.10
C LEU A 43 4.65 -3.51 20.22
N PHE A 44 5.10 -2.26 20.34
CA PHE A 44 6.24 -1.89 21.18
C PHE A 44 5.93 -0.87 22.28
N ALA A 45 4.67 -0.48 22.48
CA ALA A 45 4.31 0.26 23.68
C ALA A 45 4.54 -0.60 24.93
N LYS A 46 5.32 -0.05 25.88
CA LYS A 46 5.68 -0.73 27.14
C LYS A 46 4.47 -1.41 27.78
N GLY A 47 4.58 -2.73 27.97
CA GLY A 47 3.64 -3.54 28.75
C GLY A 47 2.27 -3.81 28.09
N LYS A 48 2.01 -3.38 26.85
CA LYS A 48 0.68 -3.50 26.23
C LYS A 48 0.52 -4.66 25.27
N HIS A 49 1.57 -5.05 24.55
CA HIS A 49 1.50 -6.17 23.61
C HIS A 49 2.15 -7.41 24.19
N LYS A 50 1.38 -8.50 24.19
CA LYS A 50 1.88 -9.85 24.38
C LYS A 50 1.83 -10.53 23.02
N PRO A 51 2.97 -10.91 22.43
CA PRO A 51 2.98 -11.68 21.20
C PRO A 51 2.14 -12.96 21.35
N PRO A 52 1.49 -13.44 20.29
CA PRO A 52 0.76 -14.70 20.35
C PRO A 52 1.72 -15.86 20.63
N ALA A 53 1.19 -16.96 21.19
CA ALA A 53 1.96 -18.19 21.32
C ALA A 53 2.38 -18.69 19.94
N LEU A 54 3.67 -19.00 19.79
CA LEU A 54 4.20 -19.58 18.56
C LEU A 54 3.71 -21.02 18.41
N ARG A 55 3.73 -21.51 17.17
CA ARG A 55 3.38 -22.91 16.92
C ARG A 55 4.44 -23.82 17.56
N PRO A 56 4.07 -25.04 17.98
CA PRO A 56 5.03 -26.01 18.49
C PRO A 56 6.13 -26.37 17.47
N ASP A 57 5.81 -26.28 16.17
CA ASP A 57 6.74 -26.57 15.06
C ASP A 57 7.48 -25.33 14.52
N SER A 58 7.36 -24.17 15.19
CA SER A 58 8.08 -22.95 14.80
C SER A 58 9.59 -23.12 15.00
N ARG A 59 10.36 -22.76 13.97
CA ARG A 59 11.84 -22.81 13.93
C ARG A 59 12.48 -21.48 14.32
N PHE A 60 11.81 -20.72 15.16
CA PHE A 60 12.26 -19.42 15.65
C PHE A 60 11.69 -19.16 17.04
N THR A 61 12.36 -18.32 17.81
CA THR A 61 11.94 -17.96 19.18
C THR A 61 11.13 -16.67 19.21
N SER A 62 10.39 -16.45 20.30
CA SER A 62 9.67 -15.18 20.50
C SER A 62 10.62 -13.97 20.52
N ALA A 63 11.85 -14.14 21.01
CA ALA A 63 12.87 -13.08 20.99
C ALA A 63 13.30 -12.73 19.56
N GLN A 64 13.53 -13.73 18.70
CA GLN A 64 13.85 -13.51 17.29
C GLN A 64 12.69 -12.83 16.54
N LEU A 65 11.45 -13.21 16.86
CA LEU A 65 10.26 -12.55 16.32
C LEU A 65 10.20 -11.07 16.74
N GLU A 66 10.42 -10.77 18.02
CA GLU A 66 10.39 -9.40 18.52
C GLU A 66 11.47 -8.54 17.87
N GLU A 67 12.71 -9.05 17.82
CA GLU A 67 13.84 -8.37 17.19
C GLU A 67 13.58 -8.11 15.70
N ASN A 68 13.17 -9.14 14.96
CA ASN A 68 12.90 -9.02 13.53
C ASN A 68 11.73 -8.07 13.23
N GLY A 69 10.64 -8.16 14.00
CA GLY A 69 9.51 -7.25 13.89
C GLY A 69 9.89 -5.80 14.20
N ARG A 70 10.74 -5.58 15.21
CA ARG A 70 11.25 -4.25 15.57
C ARG A 70 12.10 -3.67 14.46
N LEU A 71 13.09 -4.42 13.98
CA LEU A 71 13.97 -4.00 12.87
C LEU A 71 13.15 -3.59 11.64
N TRP A 72 12.18 -4.41 11.23
CA TRP A 72 11.34 -4.13 10.08
C TRP A 72 10.51 -2.85 10.25
N ILE A 73 9.73 -2.72 11.32
CA ILE A 73 8.83 -1.57 11.46
C ILE A 73 9.59 -0.28 11.79
N ASP A 74 10.75 -0.36 12.46
CA ASP A 74 11.61 0.79 12.73
C ASP A 74 12.25 1.31 11.43
N GLN A 75 12.70 0.41 10.55
CA GLN A 75 13.15 0.79 9.20
C GLN A 75 12.02 1.47 8.42
N LEU A 76 10.81 0.90 8.42
CA LEU A 76 9.68 1.51 7.73
C LEU A 76 9.34 2.90 8.29
N ARG A 77 9.37 3.07 9.61
CA ARG A 77 9.19 4.38 10.27
C ARG A 77 10.31 5.36 9.96
N ALA A 78 11.55 4.91 9.85
CA ALA A 78 12.67 5.75 9.45
C ALA A 78 12.40 6.34 8.05
N THR A 79 11.95 5.51 7.09
CA THR A 79 11.60 6.03 5.76
C THR A 79 10.47 7.06 5.78
N LEU A 80 9.51 6.97 6.71
CA LEU A 80 8.46 8.00 6.86
C LEU A 80 9.03 9.33 7.37
N LYS A 81 10.05 9.27 8.24
CA LYS A 81 10.74 10.46 8.76
C LYS A 81 11.62 11.10 7.68
N ASP A 82 12.29 10.29 6.86
CA ASP A 82 13.20 10.75 5.81
C ASP A 82 12.49 11.56 4.72
N VAL A 83 11.17 11.41 4.57
CA VAL A 83 10.33 12.30 3.73
C VAL A 83 10.36 13.76 4.22
N GLY A 84 10.73 14.02 5.47
CA GLY A 84 10.94 15.37 6.01
C GLY A 84 9.66 16.11 6.40
N LYS A 85 8.52 15.42 6.49
CA LYS A 85 7.24 16.04 6.89
C LYS A 85 7.03 15.96 8.39
N SER A 86 6.51 17.05 8.96
CA SER A 86 6.24 17.18 10.40
C SER A 86 5.07 16.32 10.89
N ARG A 87 4.18 15.88 9.98
CA ARG A 87 2.99 15.09 10.30
C ARG A 87 2.91 13.81 9.46
N THR A 88 2.34 12.76 10.05
CA THR A 88 1.95 11.55 9.34
C THR A 88 0.70 11.79 8.50
N GLU A 89 0.70 11.32 7.26
CA GLU A 89 -0.42 11.52 6.34
C GLU A 89 -1.60 10.59 6.61
N LEU A 90 -2.82 11.14 6.57
CA LEU A 90 -4.04 10.54 7.12
C LEU A 90 -4.84 9.74 6.09
N TYR A 91 -4.15 9.13 5.13
CA TYR A 91 -4.79 8.32 4.09
C TYR A 91 -5.61 7.16 4.67
N ARG A 92 -6.79 6.93 4.09
CA ARG A 92 -7.64 5.76 4.33
C ARG A 92 -7.78 4.96 3.04
N ARG A 93 -7.86 3.64 3.18
CA ARG A 93 -8.04 2.70 2.08
C ARG A 93 -9.52 2.60 1.68
N HIS A 94 -9.77 2.64 0.37
CA HIS A 94 -11.08 2.41 -0.23
C HIS A 94 -10.90 1.45 -1.41
N ASP A 95 -11.28 0.19 -1.24
CA ASP A 95 -11.23 -0.80 -2.32
C ASP A 95 -12.36 -0.48 -3.32
N LEU A 96 -11.99 -0.16 -4.56
CA LEU A 96 -12.94 0.14 -5.65
C LEU A 96 -13.13 -1.07 -6.58
N HIS A 97 -12.09 -1.90 -6.68
CA HIS A 97 -12.05 -3.14 -7.44
C HIS A 97 -10.92 -4.02 -6.86
N ASP A 98 -10.92 -5.33 -7.12
CA ASP A 98 -9.87 -6.25 -6.66
C ASP A 98 -8.45 -5.79 -7.03
N ALA A 99 -8.31 -5.06 -8.14
CA ALA A 99 -7.03 -4.52 -8.60
C ALA A 99 -6.88 -2.99 -8.37
N VAL A 100 -7.90 -2.29 -7.86
CA VAL A 100 -7.92 -0.83 -7.77
C VAL A 100 -8.30 -0.37 -6.38
N VAL A 101 -7.39 0.37 -5.75
CA VAL A 101 -7.56 0.88 -4.39
C VAL A 101 -7.36 2.39 -4.39
N LEU A 102 -8.32 3.13 -3.87
CA LEU A 102 -8.21 4.56 -3.66
C LEU A 102 -7.73 4.84 -2.24
N PHE A 103 -6.65 5.60 -2.11
CA PHE A 103 -6.19 6.19 -0.86
C PHE A 103 -6.62 7.66 -0.81
N SER A 104 -7.51 7.98 0.13
CA SER A 104 -8.01 9.34 0.35
C SER A 104 -8.19 9.60 1.84
N ALA A 105 -7.90 10.82 2.31
CA ALA A 105 -8.25 11.22 3.69
C ALA A 105 -9.72 11.67 3.80
N ASP A 106 -10.26 12.26 2.74
CA ASP A 106 -11.65 12.73 2.67
C ASP A 106 -12.11 12.83 1.21
N ARG A 107 -12.94 11.86 0.80
CA ARG A 107 -13.51 11.75 -0.56
C ARG A 107 -14.55 12.83 -0.89
N ARG A 108 -15.07 13.54 0.11
CA ARG A 108 -16.14 14.54 -0.09
C ARG A 108 -15.59 15.93 -0.36
N LYS A 109 -14.31 16.16 -0.07
CA LYS A 109 -13.69 17.46 -0.25
C LYS A 109 -13.50 17.75 -1.75
N PRO A 110 -14.04 18.86 -2.27
CA PRO A 110 -13.93 19.18 -3.71
C PRO A 110 -12.51 19.61 -4.08
N ARG A 111 -12.19 19.57 -5.39
CA ARG A 111 -10.97 20.12 -6.00
C ARG A 111 -9.66 19.54 -5.44
N ARG A 112 -9.60 18.21 -5.30
CA ARG A 112 -8.38 17.49 -4.93
C ARG A 112 -7.55 17.17 -6.18
N ASN A 113 -6.28 16.81 -6.01
CA ASN A 113 -5.45 16.21 -7.05
C ASN A 113 -5.55 14.68 -6.99
N LEU A 114 -5.33 14.01 -8.12
CA LEU A 114 -5.26 12.55 -8.20
C LEU A 114 -3.91 12.10 -8.75
N VAL A 115 -3.27 11.16 -8.06
CA VAL A 115 -2.12 10.41 -8.57
C VAL A 115 -2.58 9.00 -8.92
N VAL A 116 -2.59 8.64 -10.20
CA VAL A 116 -2.86 7.28 -10.66
C VAL A 116 -1.52 6.52 -10.70
N ALA A 117 -1.31 5.63 -9.75
CA ALA A 117 -0.06 4.90 -9.55
C ALA A 117 -0.19 3.44 -10.01
N LEU A 118 0.44 3.13 -11.14
CA LEU A 118 0.47 1.78 -11.72
C LEU A 118 1.70 1.02 -11.22
N THR A 119 1.44 -0.12 -10.60
CA THR A 119 2.46 -0.96 -9.97
C THR A 119 3.36 -1.68 -10.97
N GLY A 120 4.53 -2.12 -10.52
CA GLY A 120 5.39 -3.03 -11.29
C GLY A 120 4.90 -4.49 -11.25
N ALA A 121 5.69 -5.41 -11.82
CA ALA A 121 5.35 -6.83 -11.94
C ALA A 121 5.04 -7.54 -10.60
N ASN A 122 5.59 -7.02 -9.49
CA ASN A 122 5.34 -7.52 -8.14
C ASN A 122 4.18 -6.78 -7.43
N GLN A 123 3.33 -6.08 -8.18
CA GLN A 123 2.16 -5.34 -7.67
C GLN A 123 2.51 -4.33 -6.57
N ARG A 124 3.70 -3.71 -6.67
CA ARG A 124 4.25 -2.70 -5.75
C ARG A 124 4.86 -1.53 -6.49
N LEU A 125 5.01 -0.39 -5.80
CA LEU A 125 5.57 0.86 -6.33
C LEU A 125 7.11 0.97 -6.18
N MET A 126 7.82 -0.16 -6.11
CA MET A 126 9.29 -0.23 -5.91
C MET A 126 9.79 0.39 -4.60
N MET A 127 8.89 0.81 -3.71
CA MET A 127 9.13 1.26 -2.35
C MET A 127 7.92 0.88 -1.47
N PRO A 128 8.04 0.92 -0.13
CA PRO A 128 6.90 0.67 0.75
C PRO A 128 5.77 1.66 0.48
N LEU A 129 4.53 1.18 0.54
CA LEU A 129 3.35 1.99 0.19
C LEU A 129 3.19 3.18 1.14
N ALA A 130 3.43 2.98 2.43
CA ALA A 130 3.39 4.06 3.42
C ALA A 130 4.37 5.18 3.07
N THR A 131 5.60 4.85 2.65
CA THR A 131 6.60 5.83 2.23
C THR A 131 6.13 6.59 0.99
N PHE A 132 5.57 5.91 0.00
CA PHE A 132 5.02 6.54 -1.20
C PHE A 132 3.89 7.53 -0.85
N LEU A 133 2.92 7.09 -0.05
CA LEU A 133 1.79 7.93 0.37
C LEU A 133 2.24 9.13 1.20
N GLN A 134 3.24 8.97 2.07
CA GLN A 134 3.74 10.04 2.93
C GLN A 134 4.28 11.25 2.14
N ASN A 135 4.75 11.05 0.90
CA ASN A 135 5.25 12.13 0.04
C ASN A 135 4.15 13.13 -0.39
N PHE A 136 2.88 12.75 -0.36
CA PHE A 136 1.77 13.60 -0.80
C PHE A 136 1.03 14.21 0.39
N ASP A 137 0.45 15.40 0.23
CA ASP A 137 -0.45 15.97 1.23
C ASP A 137 -1.84 15.33 1.09
N SER A 138 -2.20 14.50 2.06
CA SER A 138 -3.50 13.82 2.12
C SER A 138 -4.67 14.79 2.33
N GLY A 139 -4.43 16.08 2.60
CA GLY A 139 -5.47 17.11 2.60
C GLY A 139 -5.88 17.60 1.22
N THR A 140 -5.05 17.34 0.20
CA THR A 140 -5.21 17.91 -1.15
C THR A 140 -5.03 16.88 -2.26
N THR A 141 -4.45 15.72 -1.99
CA THR A 141 -4.10 14.71 -3.00
C THR A 141 -4.63 13.34 -2.61
N ASP A 142 -5.29 12.68 -3.55
CA ASP A 142 -5.65 11.26 -3.48
C ASP A 142 -4.71 10.43 -4.35
N VAL A 143 -4.57 9.15 -4.01
CA VAL A 143 -3.75 8.20 -4.76
C VAL A 143 -4.60 7.02 -5.18
N LEU A 144 -4.74 6.80 -6.49
CA LEU A 144 -5.37 5.61 -7.06
C LEU A 144 -4.28 4.58 -7.35
N TYR A 145 -4.23 3.54 -6.53
CA TYR A 145 -3.27 2.46 -6.62
C TYR A 145 -3.83 1.33 -7.49
N VAL A 146 -3.18 1.06 -8.63
CA VAL A 146 -3.68 0.15 -9.64
C VAL A 146 -2.70 -1.01 -9.80
N ARG A 147 -3.18 -2.23 -9.57
CA ARG A 147 -2.39 -3.47 -9.66
C ARG A 147 -2.59 -4.17 -10.99
N ASP A 148 -1.54 -4.82 -11.48
CA ASP A 148 -1.65 -5.83 -12.52
C ASP A 148 -1.77 -7.21 -11.87
N SER A 149 -3.00 -7.67 -11.64
CA SER A 149 -3.26 -8.99 -11.06
C SER A 149 -2.81 -10.13 -11.98
N SER A 150 -2.79 -9.91 -13.30
CA SER A 150 -2.35 -10.89 -14.32
C SER A 150 -0.83 -11.00 -14.46
N ARG A 151 -0.10 -9.96 -14.00
CA ARG A 151 1.37 -9.81 -14.13
C ARG A 151 1.89 -9.84 -15.57
N GLN A 152 1.10 -9.34 -16.52
CA GLN A 152 1.47 -9.26 -17.94
C GLN A 152 1.94 -7.86 -18.38
N GLY A 153 2.22 -6.98 -17.43
CA GLY A 153 2.58 -5.58 -17.68
C GLY A 153 1.42 -4.79 -18.27
N TYR A 154 0.19 -5.09 -17.82
CA TYR A 154 -1.06 -4.45 -18.27
C TYR A 154 -1.38 -4.63 -19.77
N ARG A 155 -0.65 -5.46 -20.52
CA ARG A 155 -0.88 -5.63 -21.97
C ARG A 155 -2.27 -6.19 -22.29
N GLY A 156 -2.70 -7.20 -21.52
CA GLY A 156 -4.06 -7.74 -21.55
C GLY A 156 -5.03 -7.04 -20.60
N GLY A 157 -4.75 -5.78 -20.26
CA GLY A 157 -5.61 -4.99 -19.37
C GLY A 157 -5.54 -5.41 -17.90
N ILE A 158 -6.67 -5.29 -17.22
CA ILE A 158 -6.84 -5.62 -15.80
C ILE A 158 -8.02 -6.60 -15.72
N PRO A 159 -7.81 -7.86 -15.29
CA PRO A 159 -8.88 -8.85 -15.18
C PRO A 159 -10.12 -8.31 -14.46
N GLY A 160 -11.30 -8.47 -15.08
CA GLY A 160 -12.58 -7.99 -14.55
C GLY A 160 -12.85 -6.49 -14.73
N LEU A 161 -11.92 -5.74 -15.34
CA LEU A 161 -12.02 -4.29 -15.46
C LEU A 161 -11.72 -3.76 -16.88
N ALA A 162 -10.69 -4.28 -17.55
CA ALA A 162 -10.33 -3.90 -18.91
C ALA A 162 -9.63 -5.06 -19.63
N ASP A 163 -9.88 -5.20 -20.94
CA ASP A 163 -9.35 -6.31 -21.75
C ASP A 163 -7.98 -6.01 -22.39
N ASP A 164 -7.56 -4.75 -22.38
CA ASP A 164 -6.27 -4.30 -22.88
C ASP A 164 -5.79 -3.03 -22.16
N ILE A 165 -4.56 -2.62 -22.47
CA ILE A 165 -3.96 -1.39 -21.93
C ILE A 165 -4.77 -0.13 -22.27
N ALA A 166 -5.47 -0.12 -23.41
CA ALA A 166 -6.24 1.02 -23.86
C ALA A 166 -7.54 1.18 -23.05
N GLY A 167 -8.16 0.08 -22.65
CA GLY A 167 -9.38 0.04 -21.84
C GLY A 167 -9.17 0.51 -20.41
N ILE A 168 -7.94 0.53 -19.89
CA ILE A 168 -7.65 0.89 -18.48
C ILE A 168 -8.16 2.29 -18.14
N GLY A 169 -7.86 3.30 -18.96
CA GLY A 169 -8.28 4.68 -18.69
C GLY A 169 -9.81 4.82 -18.53
N PRO A 170 -10.60 4.44 -19.55
CA PRO A 170 -12.07 4.41 -19.46
C PRO A 170 -12.60 3.61 -18.27
N ALA A 171 -12.02 2.44 -18.01
CA ALA A 171 -12.45 1.60 -16.90
C ALA A 171 -12.18 2.26 -15.54
N LEU A 172 -11.03 2.91 -15.35
CA LEU A 172 -10.77 3.69 -14.13
C LEU A 172 -11.77 4.85 -13.99
N SER A 173 -12.11 5.54 -15.09
CA SER A 173 -13.13 6.61 -15.07
C SER A 173 -14.54 6.13 -14.71
N SER A 174 -14.85 4.84 -14.87
CA SER A 174 -16.11 4.27 -14.38
C SER A 174 -16.11 3.96 -12.87
N LEU A 175 -14.93 3.78 -12.26
CA LEU A 175 -14.79 3.52 -10.82
C LEU A 175 -14.72 4.80 -9.99
N ILE A 176 -14.26 5.89 -10.58
CA ILE A 176 -14.06 7.16 -9.91
C ILE A 176 -14.30 8.33 -10.86
N ASP A 177 -14.99 9.36 -10.37
CA ASP A 177 -15.22 10.59 -11.13
C ASP A 177 -13.92 11.38 -11.31
N MET A 178 -13.25 11.14 -12.42
CA MET A 178 -12.01 11.82 -12.80
C MET A 178 -12.20 13.32 -13.01
N ALA A 179 -13.41 13.79 -13.32
CA ALA A 179 -13.68 15.22 -13.56
C ALA A 179 -13.78 16.02 -12.24
N ALA A 180 -14.03 15.36 -11.11
CA ALA A 180 -14.03 15.98 -9.79
C ALA A 180 -12.63 16.42 -9.31
N TYR A 181 -11.57 15.90 -9.93
CA TYR A 181 -10.19 16.21 -9.57
C TYR A 181 -9.64 17.40 -10.38
N GLN A 182 -9.00 18.34 -9.67
CA GLN A 182 -8.43 19.55 -10.25
C GLN A 182 -7.20 19.27 -11.13
N LYS A 183 -6.36 18.32 -10.69
CA LYS A 183 -5.19 17.87 -11.45
C LYS A 183 -5.12 16.36 -11.36
N ARG A 184 -4.70 15.74 -12.46
CA ARG A 184 -4.48 14.31 -12.56
C ARG A 184 -3.08 14.09 -13.08
N VAL A 185 -2.35 13.23 -12.39
CA VAL A 185 -1.04 12.75 -12.85
C VAL A 185 -1.08 11.25 -12.81
N SER A 186 -0.38 10.61 -13.75
CA SER A 186 -0.16 9.17 -13.68
C SER A 186 1.33 8.88 -13.62
N VAL A 187 1.66 7.88 -12.81
CA VAL A 187 3.01 7.36 -12.66
C VAL A 187 2.95 5.85 -12.74
N GLY A 188 4.01 5.28 -13.29
CA GLY A 188 4.18 3.85 -13.43
C GLY A 188 5.60 3.46 -13.07
N VAL A 189 5.78 2.31 -12.42
CA VAL A 189 7.11 1.79 -12.12
C VAL A 189 7.34 0.45 -12.79
N SER A 190 8.54 0.23 -13.34
CA SER A 190 8.91 -1.03 -14.00
C SER A 190 7.85 -1.44 -15.04
N ALA A 191 7.21 -2.61 -14.92
CA ALA A 191 6.13 -3.06 -15.80
C ALA A 191 4.93 -2.10 -15.89
N GLY A 192 4.73 -1.25 -14.87
CA GLY A 192 3.72 -0.19 -14.86
C GLY A 192 4.14 1.09 -15.59
N GLY A 193 5.42 1.24 -15.96
CA GLY A 193 5.98 2.48 -16.53
C GLY A 193 5.27 2.95 -17.80
N LEU A 194 5.26 2.11 -18.84
CA LEU A 194 4.58 2.40 -20.09
C LEU A 194 3.07 2.66 -19.90
N PRO A 195 2.30 1.80 -19.21
CA PRO A 195 0.87 2.06 -19.00
C PRO A 195 0.63 3.31 -18.14
N GLY A 196 1.55 3.71 -17.25
CA GLY A 196 1.47 5.00 -16.55
C GLY A 196 1.59 6.20 -17.48
N LEU A 197 2.49 6.16 -18.47
CA LEU A 197 2.57 7.20 -19.49
C LEU A 197 1.32 7.25 -20.37
N VAL A 198 0.81 6.08 -20.78
CA VAL A 198 -0.43 5.99 -21.57
C VAL A 198 -1.62 6.52 -20.78
N ALA A 199 -1.73 6.17 -19.49
CA ALA A 199 -2.78 6.68 -18.62
C ALA A 199 -2.66 8.20 -18.42
N ALA A 200 -1.44 8.74 -18.28
CA ALA A 200 -1.22 10.18 -18.17
C ALA A 200 -1.75 10.94 -19.40
N LEU A 201 -1.51 10.43 -20.62
CA LEU A 201 -1.99 11.07 -21.85
C LEU A 201 -3.51 11.01 -22.03
N ARG A 202 -4.18 10.04 -21.40
CA ARG A 202 -5.63 9.82 -21.55
C ARG A 202 -6.47 10.41 -20.43
N LEU A 203 -5.90 10.45 -19.22
CA LEU A 203 -6.57 10.93 -18.01
C LEU A 203 -6.12 12.34 -17.61
N GLY A 204 -5.00 12.83 -18.14
CA GLY A 204 -4.45 14.17 -17.88
C GLY A 204 -5.40 15.27 -18.32
#